data_AF-A0A5E4K254-F1
#
_entry.id   AF-A0A5E4K254-F1
#
_cell.length_a   1.000
_cell.length_b   1.000
_cell.length_c   1.000
_cell.angle_alpha   90.00
_cell.angle_beta   90.00
_cell.angle_gamma   90.00
#
_symmetry.space_group_name_H-M   'P 1'
#
loop_
_entity.id
_entity.type
_entity.pdbx_description
1 polymer ?
#
loop_
_entity_poly.entity_id
_entity_poly.type
_entity_poly.pdbx_seq_one_letter_code
_entity_poly.pdbx_strand_id
1 'polypeptide(L)' 'MKCKDCKIVCDGAEVATIKCGNDGFSINCTEKGKKMCKELGKGCC' A
#
# COMPACT_ATOMS: atom_id res chain seq x y z
N MET A 1 -4.15 -20.50 4.64
CA MET A 1 -2.87 -19.84 4.27
C MET A 1 -2.52 -18.86 5.38
N LYS A 2 -1.25 -18.77 5.83
CA LYS A 2 -0.85 -17.72 6.78
C LYS A 2 -0.95 -16.37 6.06
N CYS A 3 -1.83 -15.48 6.53
CA CYS A 3 -1.94 -14.12 6.03
C CYS A 3 -0.55 -13.47 6.06
N LYS A 4 -0.01 -13.11 4.89
CA LYS A 4 1.26 -12.38 4.79
C LYS A 4 0.92 -10.91 4.60
N ASP A 5 1.39 -10.07 5.50
CA ASP A 5 1.40 -8.63 5.31
C ASP A 5 2.56 -8.28 4.34
N CYS A 6 2.23 -7.71 3.19
CA CYS A 6 3.21 -7.24 2.21
C CYS A 6 3.36 -5.73 2.35
N LYS A 7 4.58 -5.26 2.58
CA LYS A 7 4.90 -3.84 2.68
C LYS A 7 5.37 -3.33 1.32
N ILE A 8 4.80 -2.22 0.88
CA ILE A 8 5.23 -1.51 -0.33
C ILE A 8 6.13 -0.37 0.13
N VAL A 9 7.37 -0.42 -0.33
CA VAL A 9 8.40 0.59 -0.03
C VAL A 9 8.80 1.26 -1.33
N CYS A 10 8.75 2.59 -1.36
CA CYS A 10 9.22 3.42 -2.46
C CYS A 10 10.29 4.37 -1.93
N ASP A 11 11.44 4.46 -2.59
CA ASP A 11 12.56 5.34 -2.18
C ASP A 11 13.00 5.13 -0.72
N GLY A 12 12.94 3.87 -0.25
CA GLY A 12 13.28 3.50 1.13
C GLY A 12 12.21 3.85 2.18
N ALA A 13 11.08 4.43 1.79
CA ALA A 13 9.96 4.75 2.68
C ALA A 13 8.75 3.83 2.45
N GLU A 14 8.11 3.38 3.52
CA GLU A 14 6.87 2.59 3.43
C GLU A 14 5.70 3.47 2.98
N VAL A 15 5.11 3.14 1.83
CA VAL A 15 4.03 3.89 1.20
C VAL A 15 2.68 3.19 1.30
N ALA A 16 2.66 1.86 1.43
CA ALA A 16 1.44 1.11 1.64
C ALA A 16 1.71 -0.27 2.27
N THR A 17 0.68 -0.85 2.88
CA THR A 17 0.69 -2.24 3.35
C THR A 17 -0.49 -2.98 2.73
N ILE A 18 -0.22 -4.13 2.12
CA ILE A 18 -1.23 -5.06 1.62
C ILE A 18 -1.40 -6.16 2.65
N LYS A 19 -2.63 -6.31 3.16
CA LYS A 19 -3.01 -7.43 4.03
C LYS A 19 -3.77 -8.45 3.21
N CYS A 20 -3.16 -9.60 2.98
CA CYS A 20 -3.85 -10.72 2.33
C CYS A 20 -4.59 -11.53 3.39
N GLY A 21 -5.92 -11.46 3.37
CA GLY A 21 -6.81 -12.25 4.21
C GLY A 21 -7.38 -13.46 3.44
N ASN A 22 -8.21 -14.26 4.13
CA ASN A 22 -8.86 -15.42 3.51
C ASN A 22 -9.99 -15.01 2.54
N ASP A 23 -10.55 -13.82 2.74
CA ASP A 23 -11.69 -13.26 1.97
C ASP A 23 -11.26 -12.32 0.83
N GLY A 24 -9.95 -12.04 0.70
CA GLY A 24 -9.43 -11.10 -0.27
C GLY A 24 -8.18 -10.37 0.23
N PHE A 25 -7.89 -9.21 -0.36
CA PHE A 25 -6.78 -8.36 0.04
C PHE A 25 -7.26 -6.95 0.39
N SER A 26 -6.65 -6.33 1.38
CA SER A 26 -6.87 -4.93 1.74
C SER A 26 -5.57 -4.15 1.58
N ILE A 27 -5.63 -3.01 0.89
CA ILE A 27 -4.48 -2.11 0.71
C ILE A 27 -4.68 -0.89 1.60
N ASN A 28 -3.74 -0.67 2.52
CA ASN A 28 -3.69 0.52 3.35
C ASN A 28 -2.52 1.41 2.90
N CYS A 29 -2.82 2.51 2.21
CA CYS A 29 -1.82 3.49 1.79
C CYS A 29 -1.49 4.42 3.00
N THR A 30 -0.20 4.60 3.31
CA THR A 30 0.26 5.52 4.36
C THR A 30 0.06 6.97 3.93
N GLU A 31 0.17 7.95 4.84
CA GLU A 31 0.08 9.37 4.44
C GLU A 31 1.10 9.75 3.37
N LYS A 32 2.32 9.16 3.42
CA LYS A 32 3.34 9.36 2.40
C LYS A 32 2.90 8.77 1.06
N GLY A 33 2.39 7.54 1.05
CA GLY A 33 1.88 6.91 -0.17
C GLY A 33 0.71 7.67 -0.77
N LYS A 34 -0.20 8.20 0.05
CA LYS A 34 -1.31 9.04 -0.41
C LYS A 34 -0.83 10.35 -1.04
N LYS A 35 0.18 11.00 -0.46
CA LYS A 35 0.79 12.22 -1.03
C LYS A 35 1.48 11.91 -2.36
N MET A 36 2.30 10.86 -2.42
CA MET A 36 2.96 10.42 -3.65
C MET A 36 1.95 10.05 -4.76
N CYS A 37 0.88 9.32 -4.42
CA CYS A 37 -0.20 9.00 -5.36
C CYS A 37 -0.83 10.29 -5.93
N LYS A 38 -1.16 11.25 -5.05
CA LYS A 38 -1.73 12.54 -5.46
C LYS A 38 -0.79 13.33 -6.38
N GLU A 39 0.51 13.31 -6.09
CA GLU A 39 1.52 14.04 -6.86
C GLU A 39 1.81 13.39 -8.23
N LEU A 40 1.64 12.07 -8.36
CA LEU A 40 1.86 11.36 -9.63
C LEU A 40 0.70 11.49 -10.64
N GLY A 41 -0.38 12.22 -10.31
CA GLY A 41 -1.42 12.64 -11.25
C GLY A 41 -2.24 11.52 -11.92
N LYS A 42 -1.92 10.25 -11.67
CA LYS A 42 -2.70 9.07 -12.04
C LYS A 42 -3.02 8.30 -10.78
N GLY A 43 -4.27 8.45 -10.33
CA GLY A 43 -4.81 7.86 -9.12
C GLY A 43 -4.44 6.39 -8.97
N CYS A 44 -3.65 6.09 -7.96
CA CYS A 44 -3.36 4.76 -7.47
C CYS A 44 -3.55 4.81 -5.94
N CYS A 45 -4.76 4.44 -5.50
CA CYS A 45 -5.44 4.88 -4.27
C CYS A 45 -6.13 6.25 -4.47
#